data_AF-A0A518UBL4-F1
#
_entry.id   AF-A0A518UBL4-F1
#
_cell.length_a   1.000
_cell.length_b   1.000
_cell.length_c   1.000
_cell.angle_alpha   90.00
_cell.angle_beta   90.00
_cell.angle_gamma   90.00
#
_symmetry.space_group_name_H-M   'P 1'
#
loop_
_entity.id
_entity.type
_entity.pdbx_description
1 polymer ?
#
loop_
_entity_poly.entity_id
_entity_poly.type
_entity_poly.pdbx_seq_one_letter_code
_entity_poly.pdbx_strand_id
1 'polypeptide(L)'
;MQELDKVKLAVALRTARAAVGLSQEELATHLGMAKTTIARMETLEGGLRAEQLAAIVRLYKTQGVELEFMLSNEVVVRVDADGLVAAQRRLLDQNLRRADRKKPAGSLLAAPKTKSETPKKGASQRQK
;
A
#
# COMPACT_ATOMS: atom_id res chain seq x y z
N MET A 1 10.21 -17.70 20.21
CA MET A 1 9.34 -16.66 19.65
C MET A 1 7.96 -16.90 20.24
N GLN A 2 7.46 -15.98 21.06
CA GLN A 2 6.11 -16.10 21.63
C GLN A 2 5.08 -16.06 20.48
N GLU A 3 3.88 -16.62 20.64
CA GLU A 3 2.88 -16.63 19.56
C GLU A 3 2.58 -15.22 19.01
N LEU A 4 2.59 -14.21 19.88
CA LEU A 4 2.42 -12.80 19.49
C LEU A 4 3.55 -12.30 18.57
N ASP A 5 4.80 -12.74 18.77
CA ASP A 5 5.94 -12.30 17.95
C ASP A 5 5.85 -12.80 16.51
N LYS A 6 5.35 -14.04 16.31
CA LYS A 6 5.12 -14.57 14.96
C LYS A 6 4.05 -13.77 14.23
N VAL A 7 2.95 -13.44 14.93
CA VAL A 7 1.87 -12.61 14.39
C VAL A 7 2.37 -11.22 14.04
N LYS A 8 3.13 -10.57 14.93
CA LYS A 8 3.75 -9.26 14.68
C LYS A 8 4.64 -9.28 13.43
N LEU A 9 5.47 -10.31 13.28
CA LEU A 9 6.31 -10.48 12.10
C LEU A 9 5.47 -10.59 10.82
N ALA A 10 4.47 -11.47 10.78
CA ALA A 10 3.63 -11.63 9.59
C ALA A 10 2.87 -10.35 9.24
N VAL A 11 2.35 -9.63 10.25
CA VAL A 11 1.70 -8.33 10.06
C VAL A 11 2.69 -7.29 9.53
N ALA A 12 3.88 -7.19 10.12
CA ALA A 12 4.91 -6.24 9.68
C ALA A 12 5.32 -6.46 8.21
N LEU A 13 5.56 -7.72 7.81
CA LEU A 13 5.92 -8.07 6.44
C LEU A 13 4.83 -7.70 5.44
N ARG A 14 3.57 -8.04 5.74
CA ARG A 14 2.42 -7.72 4.88
C ARG A 14 2.23 -6.22 4.75
N THR A 15 2.33 -5.49 5.86
CA THR A 15 2.13 -4.03 5.88
C THR A 15 3.25 -3.31 5.15
N ALA A 16 4.52 -3.66 5.36
CA ALA A 16 5.63 -3.07 4.61
C ALA A 16 5.52 -3.36 3.12
N ARG A 17 5.20 -4.60 2.72
CA ARG A 17 4.99 -4.94 1.32
C ARG A 17 3.90 -4.09 0.68
N ALA A 18 2.77 -3.92 1.38
CA ALA A 18 1.66 -3.10 0.91
C ALA A 18 2.02 -1.61 0.85
N ALA A 19 2.80 -1.11 1.80
CA ALA A 19 3.24 0.29 1.85
C ALA A 19 4.07 0.69 0.62
N VAL A 20 4.93 -0.22 0.13
CA VAL A 20 5.69 -0.03 -1.12
C VAL A 20 4.96 -0.52 -2.37
N GLY A 21 3.73 -1.01 -2.23
CA GLY A 21 2.89 -1.48 -3.33
C GLY A 21 3.32 -2.79 -4.00
N LEU A 22 4.29 -3.52 -3.45
CA LEU A 22 4.81 -4.75 -4.07
C LEU A 22 3.78 -5.90 -3.95
N SER A 23 3.69 -6.74 -4.98
CA SER A 23 3.07 -8.06 -4.88
C SER A 23 4.01 -9.06 -4.21
N GLN A 24 3.49 -10.21 -3.80
CA GLN A 24 4.34 -11.31 -3.30
C GLN A 24 5.30 -11.83 -4.38
N GLU A 25 4.89 -11.79 -5.65
CA GLU A 25 5.72 -12.17 -6.80
C GLU A 25 6.92 -11.24 -6.94
N GLU A 26 6.69 -9.92 -6.94
CA GLU A 26 7.77 -8.95 -7.09
C GLU A 26 8.72 -8.95 -5.90
N LEU A 27 8.18 -9.08 -4.68
CA LEU A 27 9.02 -9.22 -3.48
C LEU A 27 9.91 -10.47 -3.57
N ALA A 28 9.34 -11.59 -4.02
CA ALA A 28 10.08 -12.82 -4.27
C ALA A 28 11.18 -12.60 -5.32
N THR A 29 10.88 -11.94 -6.43
CA THR A 29 11.87 -11.60 -7.47
C THR A 29 13.00 -10.73 -6.91
N HIS A 30 12.70 -9.67 -6.16
CA HIS A 30 13.71 -8.79 -5.56
C HIS A 30 14.66 -9.53 -4.60
N LEU A 31 14.14 -10.55 -3.91
CA LEU A 31 14.90 -11.29 -2.91
C LEU A 31 15.53 -12.59 -3.44
N GLY A 32 15.30 -12.94 -4.71
CA GLY A 32 15.71 -14.22 -5.27
C GLY A 32 15.07 -15.42 -4.55
N MET A 33 13.84 -15.26 -4.05
CA MET A 33 13.10 -16.30 -3.33
C MET A 33 11.92 -16.81 -4.15
N ALA A 34 11.40 -17.99 -3.81
CA ALA A 34 10.12 -18.44 -4.36
C ALA A 34 8.95 -17.64 -3.77
N LYS A 35 7.94 -17.34 -4.57
CA LYS A 35 6.69 -16.70 -4.08
C LYS A 35 6.02 -17.47 -2.95
N THR A 36 6.03 -18.80 -3.00
CA THR A 36 5.48 -19.66 -1.95
C THR A 36 6.20 -19.46 -0.62
N THR A 37 7.51 -19.17 -0.65
CA THR A 37 8.29 -18.80 0.53
C THR A 37 7.76 -17.50 1.15
N ILE A 38 7.54 -16.46 0.34
CA ILE A 38 6.95 -15.19 0.80
C ILE A 38 5.55 -15.41 1.36
N ALA A 39 4.70 -16.15 0.66
CA ALA A 39 3.34 -16.44 1.10
C ALA A 39 3.32 -17.11 2.47
N ARG A 40 4.12 -18.16 2.68
CA ARG A 40 4.21 -18.89 3.96
C ARG A 40 4.72 -18.02 5.11
N MET A 41 5.63 -17.10 4.84
CA MET A 41 6.11 -16.12 5.83
C MET A 41 5.01 -15.13 6.22
N GLU A 42 4.15 -14.73 5.28
CA GLU A 42 3.03 -13.83 5.52
C GLU A 42 1.81 -14.52 6.17
N THR A 43 1.71 -15.87 6.11
CA THR A 43 0.57 -16.66 6.62
C THR A 43 0.85 -17.47 7.89
N LEU A 44 2.03 -17.33 8.49
CA LEU A 44 2.47 -18.12 9.66
C LEU A 44 2.67 -19.63 9.36
N GLU A 45 2.61 -20.04 8.09
CA GLU A 45 2.76 -21.44 7.64
C GLU A 45 4.23 -21.84 7.39
N GLY A 46 5.17 -20.93 7.69
CA GLY A 46 6.59 -21.14 7.50
C GLY A 46 7.44 -20.37 8.51
N GLY A 47 8.65 -20.87 8.73
CA GLY A 47 9.69 -20.14 9.46
C GLY A 47 10.43 -19.17 8.54
N LEU A 48 10.99 -18.12 9.14
CA LEU A 48 11.85 -17.16 8.46
C LEU A 48 13.25 -17.26 9.08
N ARG A 49 14.27 -17.53 8.25
CA ARG A 49 15.66 -17.50 8.72
C ARG A 49 16.08 -16.04 9.00
N ALA A 50 16.97 -15.84 9.97
CA ALA A 50 17.45 -14.49 10.33
C ALA A 50 18.04 -13.73 9.13
N GLU A 51 18.77 -14.43 8.26
CA GLU A 51 19.38 -13.91 7.04
C GLU A 51 18.33 -13.41 6.03
N GLN A 52 17.25 -14.19 5.87
CA GLN A 52 16.12 -13.82 5.01
C GLN A 52 15.38 -12.61 5.57
N LEU A 53 15.15 -12.58 6.89
CA LEU A 53 14.55 -11.42 7.55
C LEU A 53 15.40 -10.17 7.34
N ALA A 54 16.71 -10.27 7.54
CA ALA A 54 17.62 -9.16 7.35
C ALA A 54 17.64 -8.67 5.90
N ALA A 55 17.56 -9.57 4.91
CA ALA A 55 17.44 -9.20 3.51
C ALA A 55 16.14 -8.43 3.22
N ILE A 56 15.01 -8.91 3.77
CA ILE A 56 13.71 -8.23 3.62
C ILE A 56 13.73 -6.84 4.26
N VAL A 57 14.21 -6.72 5.50
CA VAL A 57 14.28 -5.43 6.22
C VAL A 57 15.20 -4.45 5.49
N ARG A 58 16.35 -4.90 4.97
CA ARG A 58 17.23 -4.06 4.16
C ARG A 58 16.56 -3.60 2.87
N LEU A 59 15.88 -4.50 2.15
CA LEU A 59 15.13 -4.15 0.95
C LEU A 59 14.10 -3.06 1.26
N TYR A 60 13.28 -3.22 2.30
CA TYR A 60 12.32 -2.19 2.67
C TYR A 60 12.97 -0.87 3.06
N LYS A 61 14.10 -0.90 3.78
CA LYS A 61 14.84 0.31 4.09
C LYS A 61 15.31 1.04 2.82
N THR A 62 15.77 0.31 1.80
CA THR A 62 16.13 0.92 0.50
C THR A 62 14.94 1.48 -0.27
N GLN A 63 13.72 1.09 0.10
CA GLN A 63 12.45 1.57 -0.46
C GLN A 63 11.79 2.64 0.44
N GLY A 64 12.53 3.18 1.41
CA GLY A 64 12.04 4.21 2.32
C GLY A 64 11.07 3.71 3.40
N VAL A 65 11.11 2.40 3.72
CA VAL A 65 10.26 1.79 4.75
C VAL A 65 11.07 1.21 5.88
N GLU A 66 10.78 1.68 7.10
CA GLU A 66 11.34 1.14 8.34
C GLU A 66 10.29 0.34 9.11
N LEU A 67 10.75 -0.76 9.71
CA LEU A 67 9.93 -1.71 10.46
C LEU A 67 10.40 -1.81 11.92
N GLU A 68 9.46 -1.73 12.85
CA GLU A 68 9.71 -1.96 14.27
C GLU A 68 8.60 -2.84 14.85
N PHE A 69 8.97 -4.04 15.30
CA PHE A 69 8.01 -5.06 15.78
C PHE A 69 8.62 -6.05 16.80
N MET A 70 9.92 -5.87 17.11
CA MET A 70 10.68 -6.79 17.97
C MET A 70 10.56 -6.45 19.45
N LEU A 71 10.56 -5.17 19.80
CA LEU A 71 10.78 -4.71 21.18
C LEU A 71 9.49 -4.31 21.92
N SER A 72 8.38 -4.13 21.20
CA SER A 72 7.09 -3.72 21.76
C SER A 72 5.98 -4.73 21.42
N ASN A 73 4.80 -4.52 22.01
CA ASN A 73 3.58 -5.25 21.65
C ASN A 73 2.85 -4.62 20.46
N GLU A 74 3.57 -3.83 19.65
CA GLU A 74 3.05 -3.07 18.53
C GLU A 74 3.83 -3.43 17.25
N VAL A 75 3.22 -3.13 16.10
CA VAL A 75 3.90 -3.13 14.80
C VAL A 75 3.88 -1.70 14.29
N VAL A 76 5.05 -1.10 14.17
CA VAL A 76 5.22 0.25 13.63
C VAL A 76 5.86 0.13 12.25
N VAL A 77 5.22 0.79 11.27
CA VAL A 77 5.75 0.93 9.91
C VAL A 77 5.89 2.43 9.64
N ARG A 78 7.12 2.87 9.42
CA ARG A 78 7.42 4.25 9.03
C ARG A 78 7.77 4.28 7.55
N VAL A 79 7.16 5.20 6.82
CA VAL A 79 7.42 5.42 5.39
C VAL A 79 7.94 6.84 5.25
N ASP A 80 9.14 6.99 4.72
CA ASP A 80 9.74 8.30 4.48
C ASP A 80 9.21 8.94 3.18
N ALA A 81 9.71 10.14 2.86
CA ALA A 81 9.30 10.88 1.68
C ALA A 81 9.56 10.11 0.38
N ASP A 82 10.68 9.40 0.27
CA ASP A 82 11.05 8.66 -0.94
C ASP A 82 10.15 7.43 -1.11
N GLY A 83 9.87 6.72 -0.02
CA GLY A 83 8.90 5.62 0.02
C GLY A 83 7.49 6.07 -0.37
N LEU A 84 7.06 7.25 0.10
CA LEU A 84 5.77 7.84 -0.29
C LEU A 84 5.72 8.21 -1.77
N VAL A 85 6.80 8.77 -2.32
CA VAL A 85 6.89 9.08 -3.76
C VAL A 85 6.87 7.80 -4.60
N ALA A 86 7.57 6.74 -4.19
CA ALA A 86 7.54 5.44 -4.85
C ALA A 86 6.13 4.83 -4.83
N ALA A 87 5.46 4.87 -3.67
CA ALA A 87 4.08 4.42 -3.52
C ALA A 87 3.12 5.20 -4.42
N GLN A 88 3.25 6.54 -4.50
CA GLN A 88 2.42 7.38 -5.37
C GLN A 88 2.55 6.97 -6.84
N ARG A 89 3.79 6.84 -7.36
CA ARG A 89 4.03 6.43 -8.76
C ARG A 89 3.32 5.12 -9.07
N ARG A 90 3.41 4.17 -8.15
CA ARG A 90 2.85 2.83 -8.31
C ARG A 90 1.33 2.80 -8.22
N LEU A 91 0.72 3.60 -7.34
CA LEU A 91 -0.74 3.71 -7.24
C LEU A 91 -1.38 4.39 -8.47
N LEU A 92 -0.63 5.29 -9.12
CA LEU A 92 -1.07 5.96 -10.34
C LEU A 92 -0.83 5.13 -11.61
N ASP A 93 0.05 4.13 -11.56
CA ASP A 93 0.34 3.25 -12.69
C ASP A 93 -0.91 2.45 -13.09
N GLN A 94 -1.37 2.67 -14.32
CA GLN A 94 -2.56 2.00 -14.85
C GLN A 94 -2.28 0.55 -15.28
N ASN A 95 -1.04 0.21 -15.61
CA ASN A 95 -0.66 -1.13 -16.06
C ASN A 95 -0.65 -2.14 -14.89
N LEU A 96 -0.42 -1.65 -13.68
CA LEU A 96 -0.46 -2.45 -12.45
C LEU A 96 -1.87 -2.52 -11.84
N ARG A 97 -2.87 -1.86 -12.44
CA ARG A 97 -4.28 -2.00 -12.03
C ARG A 97 -4.80 -3.36 -12.46
N ARG A 98 -5.68 -3.95 -11.64
CA ARG A 98 -6.37 -5.18 -12.04
C ARG A 98 -7.21 -4.92 -13.30
N ALA A 99 -7.04 -5.77 -14.30
CA ALA A 99 -7.63 -5.61 -15.64
C ALA A 99 -9.17 -5.66 -15.64
N ASP A 100 -9.79 -6.25 -14.62
CA ASP A 100 -11.24 -6.40 -14.47
C ASP A 100 -11.94 -5.13 -13.94
N ARG A 101 -11.19 -4.14 -13.44
CA ARG A 101 -11.76 -2.91 -12.84
C ARG A 101 -12.13 -1.86 -13.91
N LYS A 102 -13.22 -2.11 -14.65
CA LYS A 102 -13.75 -1.21 -15.71
C LYS A 102 -14.31 0.15 -15.24
N LYS A 103 -14.44 0.43 -13.93
CA LYS A 103 -14.92 1.72 -13.43
C LYS A 103 -13.81 2.48 -12.69
N PRO A 104 -13.60 3.78 -12.98
CA PRO A 104 -12.72 4.59 -12.16
C PRO A 104 -13.29 4.58 -10.74
N ALA A 105 -12.48 4.16 -9.77
CA ALA A 105 -12.85 4.26 -8.37
C ALA A 105 -13.22 5.72 -8.09
N GLY A 106 -14.38 5.93 -7.48
CA GLY A 106 -14.78 7.25 -7.02
C GLY A 106 -13.62 7.86 -6.26
N SER A 107 -13.14 9.00 -6.76
CA SER A 107 -12.00 9.69 -6.18
C SER A 107 -12.34 10.06 -4.74
N LEU A 108 -11.60 9.50 -3.77
CA LEU A 108 -11.60 9.95 -2.38
C LEU A 108 -11.13 11.43 -2.27
N LEU A 109 -10.54 11.96 -3.34
CA LEU A 109 -10.03 13.33 -3.48
C LEU A 109 -10.92 14.20 -4.39
N ALA A 110 -12.12 13.76 -4.77
CA ALA A 110 -13.03 14.63 -5.52
C ALA A 110 -13.43 15.79 -4.62
N ALA A 111 -12.97 17.00 -4.95
CA ALA A 111 -13.38 18.22 -4.26
C ALA A 111 -14.92 18.26 -4.19
N PRO A 112 -15.51 18.66 -3.04
CA PRO A 112 -16.94 18.77 -2.93
C PRO A 112 -17.44 19.70 -4.04
N LYS A 113 -18.39 19.22 -4.85
CA LYS A 113 -19.01 20.04 -5.90
C LYS A 113 -19.65 21.24 -5.22
N THR A 114 -19.04 22.41 -5.35
CA THR A 114 -19.70 23.67 -4.99
C THR A 114 -20.90 23.79 -5.91
N LYS A 115 -22.10 23.83 -5.33
CA LYS A 115 -23.30 24.19 -6.07
C LYS A 115 -23.11 25.65 -6.50
N SER A 116 -22.72 25.88 -7.75
CA SER A 116 -22.80 27.21 -8.33
C SER A 116 -24.27 27.58 -8.44
N GLU A 117 -24.66 28.64 -7.72
CA GLU A 117 -25.94 29.30 -7.88
C GLU A 117 -26.13 29.69 -9.35
N THR A 118 -27.21 29.22 -9.95
CA THR A 118 -27.65 29.66 -11.27
C THR A 118 -28.15 31.10 -11.17
N PRO A 119 -27.66 32.05 -11.99
CA PRO A 119 -28.27 33.35 -12.08
C PRO A 119 -29.60 33.20 -12.83
N LYS A 120 -30.72 33.55 -12.19
CA LYS A 120 -32.03 33.64 -12.86
C LYS A 120 -31.96 34.74 -13.93
N LYS A 121 -31.83 34.33 -15.20
CA LYS A 121 -32.07 35.19 -16.36
C LYS A 121 -33.55 35.57 -16.44
N GLY A 122 -33.79 36.82 -16.79
CA GLY A 122 -35.07 37.51 -16.70
C GLY A 122 -36.18 36.94 -17.57
N ALA A 123 -37.40 37.16 -17.10
CA ALA A 123 -38.61 37.11 -17.92
C ALA A 123 -39.01 38.55 -18.23
N SER A 124 -38.68 38.98 -19.45
CA SER A 124 -39.21 40.18 -20.10
C SER A 124 -40.47 39.81 -20.88
N GLN A 125 -41.44 40.73 -20.85
CA GLN A 125 -42.55 40.92 -21.80
C GLN A 125 -43.70 39.90 -21.81
N ARG A 126 -44.87 40.39 -21.36
CA ARG A 126 -46.13 40.18 -22.10
C ARG A 126 -46.80 41.53 -22.34
N GLN A 127 -46.89 41.85 -23.62
CA GLN A 127 -47.80 42.82 -24.20
C GLN A 127 -49.24 42.40 -23.91
N LYS A 128 -50.09 43.34 -23.47
CA LYS A 128 -51.28 43.82 -24.19
C LYS A 128 -51.93 44.93 -23.38
#